data_AF-A0A5A7SQ01-F1
#
_entry.id   AF-A0A5A7SQ01-F1
#
_cell.length_a   1.000
_cell.length_b   1.000
_cell.length_c   1.000
_cell.angle_alpha   90.00
_cell.angle_beta   90.00
_cell.angle_gamma   90.00
#
_symmetry.space_group_name_H-M   'P 1'
#
loop_
_entity.id
_entity.type
_entity.pdbx_description
1 polymer ?
#
loop_
_entity_poly.entity_id
_entity_poly.type
_entity_poly.pdbx_seq_one_letter_code
_entity_poly.pdbx_strand_id
1 'polypeptide(L)' 'MSKMALVTALSTLCIVALTLTPIVVAQNSPQDFVDAHNAVRAKVGAEPLFWDEELEAYAIN' A
#
# COMPACT_ATOMS: atom_id res chain seq x y z
N MET A 1 10.73 -29.42 -22.82
CA MET A 1 11.14 -28.12 -22.24
C MET A 1 12.43 -28.35 -21.46
N SER A 2 13.53 -27.65 -21.75
CA SER A 2 14.80 -27.90 -21.06
C SER A 2 14.69 -27.43 -19.60
N LYS A 3 15.37 -28.12 -18.66
CA LYS A 3 15.43 -27.71 -17.24
C LYS A 3 15.78 -26.23 -17.07
N MET A 4 16.68 -25.73 -17.92
CA MET A 4 17.08 -24.32 -17.97
C MET A 4 15.90 -23.39 -18.29
N ALA A 5 15.12 -23.70 -19.32
CA ALA A 5 13.96 -22.89 -19.71
C ALA A 5 12.87 -22.87 -18.64
N LEU A 6 12.67 -24.00 -17.93
CA LEU A 6 11.73 -24.06 -16.81
C LEU A 6 12.18 -23.18 -15.64
N VAL A 7 13.46 -23.20 -15.29
CA VAL A 7 14.01 -22.35 -14.21
C VAL A 7 13.89 -20.88 -14.56
N THR A 8 14.25 -20.48 -15.79
CA THR A 8 14.13 -19.09 -16.24
C THR A 8 12.68 -18.60 -16.25
N ALA A 9 11.73 -19.44 -16.70
CA ALA A 9 10.30 -19.12 -16.68
C ALA A 9 9.76 -18.95 -15.25
N LEU A 10 10.20 -19.79 -14.31
CA LEU A 10 9.75 -19.72 -12.93
C LEU A 10 10.33 -18.49 -12.21
N SER A 11 11.60 -18.17 -12.44
CA SER A 11 12.24 -16.97 -11.88
C SER A 11 11.61 -15.69 -12.40
N THR A 12 11.31 -15.60 -13.70
CA THR A 12 10.65 -14.42 -14.28
C THR A 12 9.23 -14.26 -13.74
N LEU A 13 8.47 -15.35 -13.59
CA LEU A 13 7.15 -15.31 -12.96
C LEU A 13 7.21 -14.81 -11.52
N CYS A 14 8.16 -15.29 -10.71
CA CYS A 14 8.35 -14.84 -9.33
C CYS A 14 8.67 -13.34 -9.26
N ILE A 15 9.58 -12.84 -10.11
CA ILE A 15 9.94 -11.42 -10.13
C ILE A 15 8.73 -10.56 -10.49
N VAL A 16 7.95 -10.96 -11.50
CA VAL A 16 6.73 -10.25 -11.90
C VAL A 16 5.68 -10.25 -10.78
N ALA A 17 5.49 -11.37 -10.08
CA ALA A 17 4.56 -11.43 -8.95
C ALA A 17 4.96 -10.50 -7.79
N LEU A 18 6.27 -10.42 -7.47
CA LEU A 18 6.77 -9.56 -6.40
C LEU A 18 6.72 -8.05 -6.74
N THR A 19 6.76 -7.67 -8.01
CA THR A 19 6.69 -6.26 -8.42
C THR A 19 5.27 -5.76 -8.63
N LEU A 20 4.31 -6.65 -8.90
CA LEU A 20 2.89 -6.31 -9.09
C LEU A 20 2.10 -6.18 -7.77
N THR A 21 2.57 -6.76 -6.67
CA THR A 21 1.91 -6.66 -5.35
C THR A 21 1.57 -5.22 -4.91
N PRO A 22 2.47 -4.22 -4.99
CA PRO A 22 2.13 -2.83 -4.61
C PRO A 22 1.16 -2.13 -5.57
N ILE A 23 0.92 -2.68 -6.77
CA ILE A 23 -0.01 -2.10 -7.75
C ILE A 23 -1.44 -2.60 -7.51
N VAL A 24 -1.58 -3.86 -7.08
CA VAL A 24 -2.89 -4.51 -6.90
C VAL A 24 -3.41 -4.34 -5.46
N VAL A 25 -2.51 -4.19 -4.50
CA VAL A 25 -2.86 -3.89 -3.11
C VAL A 25 -2.70 -2.39 -2.92
N ALA A 26 -3.81 -1.66 -2.82
CA ALA A 26 -3.78 -0.32 -2.27
C ALA A 26 -3.06 -0.41 -0.90
N GLN A 27 -2.03 0.40 -0.68
CA GLN A 27 -1.46 0.56 0.65
C GLN A 27 -2.61 1.09 1.51
N ASN A 28 -3.18 0.18 2.31
CA ASN A 28 -4.38 0.42 3.10
C ASN A 28 -4.00 0.49 4.58
N SER A 29 -2.79 0.96 4.86
CA SER A 29 -2.37 1.22 6.22
C SER A 29 -3.10 2.47 6.73
N PRO A 30 -3.35 2.58 8.03
CA PRO A 30 -3.74 3.81 8.70
C PRO A 30 -3.05 5.08 8.17
N GLN A 31 -1.75 4.98 7.92
CA GLN A 31 -0.92 6.11 7.49
C GLN A 31 -1.30 6.63 6.10
N ASP A 32 -1.66 5.75 5.18
CA ASP A 32 -2.03 6.14 3.81
C ASP A 32 -3.26 7.07 3.80
N PHE A 33 -4.20 6.83 4.72
CA PHE A 33 -5.38 7.67 4.88
C PHE A 33 -5.03 9.06 5.44
N VAL A 34 -4.24 9.15 6.51
CA VAL A 34 -3.88 10.45 7.11
C VAL A 34 -2.95 11.25 6.20
N ASP A 35 -2.04 10.62 5.47
CA ASP A 35 -1.15 11.30 4.53
C ASP A 35 -1.92 11.94 3.38
N ALA A 36 -2.89 11.22 2.80
CA ALA A 36 -3.73 11.74 1.73
C ALA A 36 -4.53 12.97 2.18
N HIS A 37 -5.08 12.95 3.41
CA HIS A 37 -5.81 14.09 3.99
C HIS A 37 -4.87 15.25 4.33
N ASN A 38 -3.70 14.98 4.90
CA ASN A 38 -2.73 16.00 5.25
C ASN A 38 -2.19 16.73 4.02
N ALA A 39 -2.01 16.03 2.91
CA ALA A 39 -1.59 16.63 1.64
C ALA A 39 -2.58 17.68 1.12
N VAL A 40 -3.89 17.51 1.34
CA VAL A 40 -4.89 18.52 0.96
C VAL A 40 -5.10 19.58 2.05
N ARG A 41 -5.01 19.23 3.33
CA ARG A 41 -5.07 20.18 4.47
C ARG A 41 -3.94 21.20 4.41
N ALA A 42 -2.73 20.77 4.04
CA ALA A 42 -1.58 21.66 3.85
C ALA A 42 -1.84 22.74 2.80
N LYS A 43 -2.63 22.45 1.75
CA LYS A 43 -2.96 23.42 0.69
C LYS A 43 -3.81 24.58 1.18
N VAL A 44 -4.53 24.40 2.29
CA VAL A 44 -5.40 25.42 2.89
C VAL A 44 -4.86 25.92 4.24
N GLY A 45 -3.64 25.54 4.61
CA GLY A 45 -3.01 25.96 5.88
C GLY A 45 -3.64 25.34 7.13
N ALA A 46 -4.31 24.19 7.00
CA ALA A 46 -4.85 23.47 8.15
C ALA A 46 -3.79 22.56 8.80
N GLU A 47 -3.80 22.49 10.14
CA GLU A 47 -2.91 21.63 10.93
C GLU A 47 -3.00 20.15 10.52
N PRO A 48 -1.91 19.36 10.58
CA PRO A 48 -1.94 17.95 10.21
C PRO A 48 -2.77 17.12 11.19
N LEU A 49 -3.37 16.05 10.67
CA LEU A 49 -4.01 14.98 11.42
C LEU A 49 -2.99 13.88 11.75
N PHE A 50 -3.22 13.18 12.85
CA PHE A 50 -2.56 11.93 13.21
C PHE A 50 -3.61 10.81 13.27
N TRP A 51 -3.17 9.56 13.10
CA TRP A 51 -4.05 8.42 13.28
C TRP A 51 -4.38 8.24 14.76
N ASP A 52 -5.65 7.95 15.05
CA ASP A 52 -6.15 7.75 16.41
C ASP A 52 -6.76 6.35 16.52
N GLU A 53 -6.12 5.51 17.35
CA GLU A 53 -6.52 4.10 17.55
C GLU A 53 -7.86 3.97 18.30
N GLU A 54 -8.22 4.95 19.14
CA GLU A 54 -9.52 4.96 19.83
C GLU A 54 -10.65 5.26 18.85
N LEU A 55 -10.44 6.22 17.95
CA LEU A 55 -11.38 6.54 16.87
C LEU A 55 -11.51 5.38 15.87
N GLU A 56 -10.43 4.68 15.56
CA GLU A 56 -10.47 3.44 14.76
C GLU A 56 -11.33 2.38 15.44
N ALA A 57 -11.08 2.10 16.73
CA ALA A 57 -11.87 1.13 17.49
C ALA A 57 -13.35 1.49 17.53
N TYR A 58 -13.69 2.78 17.63
CA TYR A 58 -15.06 3.27 17.55
C TYR A 58 -15.70 3.04 16.17
N ALA A 59 -14.95 3.25 15.08
CA ALA A 59 -15.45 3.13 13.71
C ALA A 59 -15.68 1.68 13.24
N ILE A 60 -15.13 0.70 13.95
CA ILE A 60 -15.31 -0.75 13.66
C ILE A 60 -16.67 -1.29 14.14
N ASN A 61 -17.41 -0.53 14.97
CA ASN A 61 -18.71 -0.89 15.54
C ASN A 61 -19.90 -0.56 14.61
#